data_AF-A0A643FE98-F1
#
_entry.id   AF-A0A643FE98-F1
#
_cell.length_a   1.000
_cell.length_b   1.000
_cell.length_c   1.000
_cell.angle_alpha   90.00
_cell.angle_beta   90.00
_cell.angle_gamma   90.00
#
_symmetry.space_group_name_H-M   'P 1'
#
loop_
_entity.id
_entity.type
_entity.pdbx_description
1 polymer ?
#
loop_
_entity_poly.entity_id
_entity_poly.type
_entity_poly.pdbx_seq_one_letter_code
_entity_poly.pdbx_strand_id
1 'polypeptide(L)'
;MSTNRRVFMMTVAAVGTGLSAARAMAQAKLDEKDPQAVSLGYVADTAKADGKKYPQHQASQMCHGCALFQGKAGDAAGPCSLFGGKVVAGKGWCSAWAKKA
;
A
#
# COMPACT_ATOMS: atom_id res chain seq x y z
N MET A 1 29.33 -51.89 -16.94
CA MET A 1 30.63 -51.22 -16.80
C MET A 1 30.39 -49.75 -16.54
N SER A 2 30.73 -49.30 -15.32
CA SER A 2 30.67 -47.89 -14.92
C SER A 2 31.79 -47.13 -15.63
N THR A 3 31.51 -45.98 -16.26
CA THR A 3 32.55 -45.05 -16.70
C THR A 3 32.09 -43.63 -16.44
N ASN A 4 32.55 -43.12 -15.30
CA ASN A 4 32.75 -41.71 -15.06
C ASN A 4 33.67 -41.14 -16.16
N ARG A 5 33.12 -40.33 -17.08
CA ARG A 5 33.89 -39.36 -17.87
C ARG A 5 33.48 -37.95 -17.44
N ARG A 6 33.96 -37.60 -16.25
CA ARG A 6 34.26 -36.21 -15.92
C ARG A 6 35.27 -35.69 -16.96
N VAL A 7 35.31 -34.37 -17.12
CA VAL A 7 36.39 -33.61 -17.75
C VAL A 7 36.28 -33.40 -19.27
N PHE A 8 35.35 -32.54 -19.67
CA PHE A 8 35.46 -31.53 -20.75
C PHE A 8 34.04 -30.93 -20.86
N MET A 9 33.73 -29.66 -20.60
CA MET A 9 34.46 -28.43 -20.77
C MET A 9 33.96 -27.44 -19.71
N MET A 10 34.90 -26.83 -19.00
CA MET A 10 34.68 -25.50 -18.46
C MET A 10 34.52 -24.54 -19.64
N THR A 11 33.33 -23.95 -19.80
CA THR A 11 33.16 -22.78 -20.67
C THR A 11 32.27 -21.76 -19.95
N VAL A 12 32.95 -20.84 -19.26
CA VAL A 12 32.75 -19.39 -19.28
C VAL A 12 31.32 -18.83 -19.24
N ALA A 13 31.03 -18.19 -18.09
CA ALA A 13 30.35 -16.91 -17.91
C ALA A 13 29.13 -16.55 -18.79
N ALA A 14 27.96 -16.48 -18.15
CA ALA A 14 27.09 -15.32 -18.28
C ALA A 14 26.33 -15.13 -16.97
N VAL A 15 26.79 -14.16 -16.18
CA VAL A 15 26.06 -13.60 -15.04
C VAL A 15 24.79 -12.96 -15.60
N GLY A 16 23.66 -13.65 -15.45
CA GLY A 16 22.34 -13.14 -15.77
C GLY A 16 21.54 -12.95 -14.49
N THR A 17 22.06 -12.20 -13.52
CA THR A 17 21.21 -11.66 -12.46
C THR A 17 20.30 -10.63 -13.10
N GLY A 18 19.18 -11.10 -13.65
CA GLY A 18 18.03 -10.27 -13.97
C GLY A 18 17.51 -9.69 -12.67
N LEU A 19 18.13 -8.59 -12.23
CA LEU A 19 17.59 -7.74 -11.19
C LEU A 19 16.29 -7.19 -11.77
N SER A 20 15.20 -7.87 -11.47
CA SER A 20 13.85 -7.36 -11.63
C SER A 20 13.81 -6.06 -10.83
N ALA A 21 14.13 -4.95 -11.48
CA ALA A 21 13.97 -3.62 -10.95
C ALA A 21 12.48 -3.48 -10.71
N ALA A 22 12.05 -3.75 -9.49
CA ALA A 22 10.72 -3.41 -9.01
C ALA A 22 10.58 -1.90 -9.23
N ARG A 23 9.94 -1.52 -10.34
CA ARG A 23 9.57 -0.14 -10.59
C ARG A 23 8.59 0.18 -9.48
N ALA A 24 9.07 0.86 -8.45
CA ALA A 24 8.24 1.56 -7.50
C ALA A 24 7.50 2.64 -8.31
N MET A 25 6.37 2.24 -8.92
CA MET A 25 5.42 3.18 -9.48
C MET A 25 4.96 4.03 -8.30
N ALA A 26 5.46 5.26 -8.22
CA ALA A 26 5.01 6.22 -7.23
C ALA A 26 3.51 6.45 -7.49
N GLN A 27 2.65 5.80 -6.72
CA GLN A 27 1.22 5.97 -6.83
C GLN A 27 0.84 7.39 -6.38
N ALA A 28 -0.07 8.02 -7.11
CA ALA A 28 -0.51 9.37 -6.80
C ALA A 28 -1.20 9.40 -5.43
N LYS A 29 -0.94 10.44 -4.63
CA LYS A 29 -1.68 10.66 -3.38
C LYS A 29 -3.14 10.96 -3.71
N LEU A 30 -4.04 10.41 -2.90
CA LEU A 30 -5.46 10.73 -2.98
C LEU A 30 -5.68 12.20 -2.59
N ASP A 31 -6.29 12.98 -3.47
CA ASP A 31 -6.77 14.32 -3.18
C ASP A 31 -8.12 14.21 -2.44
N GLU A 32 -8.29 14.96 -1.35
CA GLU A 32 -9.54 15.00 -0.57
C GLU A 32 -10.73 15.51 -1.40
N LYS A 33 -10.46 16.24 -2.49
CA LYS A 33 -11.47 16.77 -3.43
C LYS A 33 -11.83 15.76 -4.53
N ASP A 34 -11.21 14.59 -4.58
CA ASP A 34 -11.64 13.52 -5.48
C ASP A 34 -13.10 13.14 -5.19
N PRO A 35 -13.96 12.96 -6.21
CA PRO A 35 -15.37 12.60 -6.00
C PRO A 35 -15.57 11.40 -5.05
N GLN A 36 -14.71 10.39 -5.13
CA GLN A 36 -14.79 9.23 -4.26
C GLN A 36 -14.28 9.53 -2.83
N ALA A 37 -13.25 10.36 -2.71
CA ALA A 37 -12.76 10.85 -1.41
C ALA A 37 -13.86 11.64 -0.69
N VAL A 38 -14.52 12.58 -1.39
CA VAL A 38 -15.63 13.37 -0.86
C VAL A 38 -16.81 12.49 -0.47
N SER A 39 -17.17 11.51 -1.31
CA SER A 39 -18.26 10.56 -1.03
C SER A 39 -18.05 9.80 0.27
N LEU A 40 -16.81 9.36 0.52
CA LEU A 40 -16.43 8.61 1.73
C LEU A 40 -15.95 9.53 2.88
N GLY A 41 -15.96 10.85 2.70
CA GLY A 41 -15.43 11.80 3.69
C GLY A 41 -13.96 11.55 4.06
N TYR A 42 -13.14 11.19 3.08
CA TYR A 42 -11.73 10.99 3.30
C TYR A 42 -11.04 12.29 3.73
N VAL A 43 -10.23 12.19 4.77
CA VAL A 43 -9.29 13.22 5.22
C VAL A 43 -7.92 12.59 5.39
N ALA A 44 -6.86 13.32 5.01
CA ALA A 44 -5.48 12.87 5.17
C ALA A 44 -5.01 12.87 6.64
N ASP A 45 -5.77 13.52 7.52
CA ASP A 45 -5.56 13.56 8.96
C ASP A 45 -6.88 13.26 9.67
N THR A 46 -6.93 12.15 10.39
CA THR A 46 -8.12 11.69 11.14
C THR A 46 -8.66 12.75 12.10
N ALA A 47 -7.82 13.63 12.64
CA ALA A 47 -8.26 14.72 13.52
C ALA A 47 -9.14 15.77 12.80
N LYS A 48 -9.15 15.77 11.47
CA LYS A 48 -9.95 16.68 10.63
C LYS A 48 -11.25 16.04 10.14
N ALA A 49 -11.56 14.80 10.56
CA ALA A 49 -12.82 14.17 10.20
C ALA A 49 -13.99 15.03 10.72
N ASP A 50 -15.03 15.15 9.91
CA ASP A 50 -16.24 15.90 10.30
C ASP A 50 -17.02 15.11 11.35
N GLY A 51 -16.79 15.43 12.63
CA GLY A 51 -17.47 14.78 13.75
C GLY A 51 -18.99 15.00 13.80
N LYS A 52 -19.52 16.01 13.09
CA LYS A 52 -20.98 16.20 12.96
C LYS A 52 -21.56 15.20 11.96
N LYS A 53 -20.86 14.99 10.85
CA LYS A 53 -21.26 14.03 9.82
C LYS A 53 -20.98 12.58 10.23
N TYR A 54 -19.94 12.35 11.02
CA TYR A 54 -19.46 11.03 11.43
C TYR A 54 -19.33 10.93 12.95
N PRO A 55 -20.45 10.90 13.71
CA PRO A 55 -20.43 10.92 15.18
C PRO A 55 -19.80 9.68 15.82
N GLN A 56 -19.61 8.60 15.06
CA GLN A 56 -18.95 7.36 15.51
C GLN A 56 -17.44 7.34 15.25
N HIS A 57 -16.92 8.39 14.59
CA HIS A 57 -15.48 8.55 14.38
C HIS A 57 -14.75 8.66 15.72
N GLN A 58 -13.57 8.07 15.78
CA GLN A 58 -12.64 8.23 16.90
C GLN A 58 -11.26 8.55 16.34
N ALA A 59 -10.49 9.41 17.00
CA ALA A 59 -9.15 9.79 16.55
C ALA A 59 -8.16 8.60 16.47
N SER A 60 -8.47 7.48 17.11
CA SER A 60 -7.73 6.21 16.98
C SER A 60 -7.98 5.48 15.65
N GLN A 61 -9.04 5.84 14.93
CA GLN A 61 -9.38 5.28 13.63
C GLN A 61 -8.51 5.94 12.58
N MET A 62 -7.42 5.27 12.22
CA MET A 62 -6.49 5.70 11.18
C MET A 62 -6.38 4.64 10.09
N CYS A 63 -6.02 5.04 8.88
CA CYS A 63 -5.74 4.11 7.77
C CYS A 63 -4.74 3.02 8.17
N HIS A 64 -3.72 3.31 8.99
CA HIS A 64 -2.80 2.27 9.52
C HIS A 64 -3.49 1.12 10.24
N GLY A 65 -4.55 1.42 11.00
CA GLY A 65 -5.35 0.44 11.72
C GLY A 65 -6.52 -0.10 10.91
N CYS A 66 -6.64 0.25 9.63
CA CYS A 66 -7.74 -0.15 8.77
C CYS A 66 -7.44 -1.48 8.05
N ALA A 67 -8.43 -2.37 7.99
CA ALA A 67 -8.36 -3.64 7.25
C ALA A 67 -8.18 -3.45 5.74
N LEU A 68 -8.62 -2.31 5.20
CA LEU A 68 -8.57 -1.98 3.77
C LEU A 68 -7.25 -1.32 3.34
N PHE A 69 -6.40 -0.95 4.30
CA PHE A 69 -5.11 -0.35 4.04
C PHE A 69 -4.08 -1.43 3.69
N GLN A 70 -3.50 -1.31 2.50
CA GLN A 70 -2.59 -2.27 1.90
C GLN A 70 -1.12 -1.91 2.12
N GLY A 71 -0.83 -0.76 2.75
CA GLY A 71 0.50 -0.43 3.26
C GLY A 71 0.82 -1.17 4.57
N LYS A 72 2.07 -1.07 5.01
CA LYS A 72 2.50 -1.62 6.30
C LYS A 72 2.04 -0.73 7.44
N ALA A 73 1.89 -1.32 8.63
CA ALA A 73 1.63 -0.54 9.84
C ALA A 73 2.78 0.47 10.04
N GLY A 74 2.45 1.76 10.19
CA GLY A 74 3.41 2.85 10.33
C GLY A 74 3.81 3.57 9.03
N ASP A 75 3.50 3.04 7.84
CA ASP A 75 3.84 3.69 6.57
C ASP A 75 3.12 5.04 6.38
N ALA A 76 3.85 6.15 6.22
CA ALA A 76 3.25 7.48 6.11
C ALA A 76 2.12 7.59 5.06
N ALA A 77 2.17 6.80 3.99
CA ALA A 77 1.09 6.59 3.05
C ALA A 77 1.12 5.17 2.47
N GLY A 78 -0.01 4.70 1.97
CA GLY A 78 -0.10 3.39 1.32
C GLY A 78 -1.40 3.21 0.54
N PRO A 79 -1.50 2.17 -0.29
CA PRO A 79 -2.70 1.93 -1.09
C PRO A 79 -3.87 1.56 -0.19
N CYS A 80 -5.08 1.90 -0.65
CA CYS A 80 -6.32 1.48 -0.02
C CYS A 80 -7.18 0.80 -1.09
N SER A 81 -7.77 -0.35 -0.78
CA SER A 81 -8.56 -1.12 -1.75
C SER A 81 -9.74 -0.36 -2.34
N LEU A 82 -10.22 0.69 -1.65
CA LEU A 82 -11.29 1.55 -2.15
C LEU A 82 -10.77 2.56 -3.18
N PHE A 83 -9.61 3.16 -2.97
CA PHE A 83 -9.11 4.29 -3.76
C PHE A 83 -8.14 3.83 -4.85
N GLY A 84 -8.65 3.03 -5.79
CA GLY A 84 -7.88 2.35 -6.83
C GLY A 84 -6.77 3.19 -7.47
N GLY A 85 -5.54 2.68 -7.42
CA GLY A 85 -4.37 3.33 -8.03
C GLY A 85 -3.80 4.53 -7.26
N LYS A 86 -4.44 4.95 -6.16
CA LYS A 86 -4.03 6.08 -5.32
C LYS A 86 -3.63 5.61 -3.93
N VAL A 87 -2.82 6.42 -3.26
CA VAL A 87 -2.38 6.16 -1.89
C VAL A 87 -3.04 7.13 -0.92
N VAL A 88 -3.50 6.59 0.21
CA VAL A 88 -4.03 7.35 1.34
C VAL A 88 -2.94 7.62 2.37
N ALA A 89 -3.10 8.67 3.15
CA ALA A 89 -2.23 8.93 4.30
C ALA A 89 -2.46 7.88 5.38
N GLY A 90 -1.38 7.38 6.00
CA GLY A 90 -1.48 6.40 7.08
C GLY A 90 -2.26 6.92 8.29
N LYS A 91 -2.14 8.22 8.56
CA LYS A 91 -2.89 8.97 9.59
C LYS A 91 -4.27 9.45 9.12
N GLY A 92 -4.64 9.18 7.87
CA GLY A 92 -5.93 9.57 7.32
C GLY A 92 -7.08 8.71 7.83
N TRP A 93 -8.29 9.06 7.41
CA TRP A 93 -9.51 8.35 7.75
C TRP A 93 -10.58 8.57 6.67
N CYS A 94 -11.49 7.62 6.51
CA CYS A 94 -12.74 7.78 5.74
C CYS A 94 -13.86 6.97 6.42
N SER A 95 -15.11 7.22 6.06
CA SER A 95 -16.29 6.60 6.67
C SER A 95 -16.34 5.07 6.55
N ALA A 96 -15.61 4.50 5.58
CA ALA A 96 -15.47 3.05 5.39
C ALA A 96 -14.36 2.41 6.25
N TRP A 97 -13.83 3.12 7.25
CA TRP A 97 -12.82 2.58 8.15
C TRP A 97 -13.34 1.30 8.82
N ALA A 98 -12.55 0.24 8.76
CA ALA A 98 -12.83 -1.04 9.38
C ALA A 98 -11.61 -1.47 10.18
N LYS A 99 -11.78 -1.81 11.46
CA LYS A 99 -10.68 -2.24 12.33
C LYS A 99 -9.98 -3.46 11.74
N LYS A 100 -8.65 -3.41 11.64
CA LYS A 100 -7.82 -4.58 11.32
C LYS A 100 -7.94 -5.61 12.46
N ALA A 101 -8.17 -6.87 12.11
CA ALA A 101 -8.24 -8.00 13.05
C ALA A 101 -6.89 -8.25 13.73
#